data_AF-A0AAV8XM47-F1
#
_entry.id   AF-A0AAV8XM47-F1
#
_cell.length_a   1.000
_cell.length_b   1.000
_cell.length_c   1.000
_cell.angle_alpha   90.00
_cell.angle_beta   90.00
_cell.angle_gamma   90.00
#
_symmetry.space_group_name_H-M   'P 1'
#
loop_
_entity.id
_entity.type
_entity.pdbx_description
1 polymer ?
#
loop_
_entity_poly.entity_id
_entity_poly.type
_entity_poly.pdbx_seq_one_letter_code
_entity_poly.pdbx_strand_id
1 'polypeptide(L)'
;MMVKKWVKILCGGVFKMTPTPKFVEDIVKNNDAENNGVKNKPFPYNITKVDDEVNRDLLRYFTGERTGFVQVGPKKWFFPSGYEREALNYYNFEVRPDDVFVVTFPRSGTTWVQEMVWLLANDLNYQKAAEIPLVYRFPFLEFSCFLHKDTKAEFLKENEADDEKLSEIENLDVPAWKIFSESTGRRFIKSHLPFSLLPPNLLQAGAKIIYVARNPKDVAVSFYHLNRSIRTQGYKGDFPRYWDYFERNLQPWTPYWEHIKEGWERRNEGNMLFLFYENINKDLRGNIEKIANFLGKNYSNQQYQGLENHLKIENFRNNSSVNFDLLKNLGILVDNEESFVRRGKTGGWRNYFDEKLNDRADKWIALNLKHTDIKFPTV
;
A
#
# COMPACT_ATOMS: atom_id res chain seq x y z
N MET A 1 13.56 -31.06 -27.99
CA MET A 1 14.77 -31.91 -28.10
C MET A 1 15.99 -31.03 -27.82
N MET A 2 16.72 -31.28 -26.72
CA MET A 2 18.04 -30.77 -26.28
C MET A 2 18.42 -29.28 -26.54
N VAL A 3 18.70 -28.40 -25.57
CA VAL A 3 19.58 -28.44 -24.36
C VAL A 3 21.09 -28.24 -24.66
N LYS A 4 21.70 -27.24 -23.99
CA LYS A 4 23.14 -26.86 -23.82
C LYS A 4 23.84 -26.01 -24.91
N LYS A 5 24.28 -24.81 -24.49
CA LYS A 5 25.71 -24.42 -24.48
C LYS A 5 26.00 -23.37 -23.39
N TRP A 6 27.16 -23.45 -22.74
CA TRP A 6 27.56 -22.64 -21.57
C TRP A 6 28.83 -21.79 -21.85
N VAL A 7 28.83 -20.56 -21.30
CA VAL A 7 29.94 -19.80 -20.67
C VAL A 7 31.40 -19.99 -21.11
N LYS A 8 32.09 -18.89 -21.45
CA LYS A 8 33.51 -18.50 -21.16
C LYS A 8 33.93 -17.32 -22.08
N ILE A 9 34.75 -16.29 -21.76
CA ILE A 9 35.25 -15.53 -20.58
C ILE A 9 35.62 -14.11 -21.12
N LEU A 10 35.50 -12.99 -20.36
CA LEU A 10 36.57 -11.97 -20.18
C LEU A 10 36.19 -10.78 -19.28
N CYS A 11 37.21 -10.15 -18.70
CA CYS A 11 37.14 -9.16 -17.62
C CYS A 11 36.82 -7.75 -18.14
N GLY A 12 36.01 -7.01 -17.38
CA GLY A 12 35.76 -5.58 -17.57
C GLY A 12 34.84 -5.08 -16.46
N GLY A 13 35.31 -4.12 -15.67
CA GLY A 13 34.55 -3.63 -14.50
C GLY A 13 33.34 -2.81 -14.92
N VAL A 14 32.14 -3.38 -14.79
CA VAL A 14 30.88 -2.65 -14.75
C VAL A 14 30.09 -3.20 -13.56
N PHE A 15 29.59 -2.31 -12.71
CA PHE A 15 28.63 -2.66 -11.67
C PHE A 15 27.37 -3.21 -12.34
N LYS A 16 27.23 -4.53 -12.40
CA LYS A 16 25.95 -5.14 -12.78
C LYS A 16 25.01 -4.96 -11.59
N MET A 17 23.90 -4.26 -11.81
CA MET A 17 22.75 -4.41 -10.93
C MET A 17 22.38 -5.90 -10.91
N THR A 18 22.17 -6.44 -9.72
CA THR A 18 21.84 -7.86 -9.56
C THR A 18 20.49 -8.13 -10.22
N PRO A 19 20.35 -9.23 -10.99
CA PRO A 19 19.06 -9.56 -11.59
C PRO A 19 17.98 -9.71 -10.51
N THR A 20 16.72 -9.51 -10.91
CA THR A 20 15.52 -9.68 -10.08
C THR A 20 15.68 -10.88 -9.14
N PRO A 21 15.38 -10.77 -7.83
CA PRO A 21 15.58 -11.87 -6.90
C PRO A 21 14.93 -13.15 -7.45
N LYS A 22 15.69 -14.25 -7.54
CA LYS A 22 15.28 -15.57 -8.11
C LYS A 22 13.84 -16.00 -7.78
N PHE A 23 13.38 -15.58 -6.60
CA PHE A 23 12.01 -15.66 -6.14
C PHE A 23 10.94 -15.24 -7.18
N VAL A 24 11.22 -14.33 -8.11
CA VAL A 24 10.28 -13.91 -9.17
C VAL A 24 10.36 -14.81 -10.42
N GLU A 25 11.57 -15.26 -10.81
CA GLU A 25 11.78 -16.09 -12.01
C GLU A 25 11.15 -17.50 -11.89
N ASP A 26 11.03 -18.02 -10.67
CA ASP A 26 10.46 -19.35 -10.41
C ASP A 26 8.91 -19.35 -10.43
N ILE A 27 8.26 -18.21 -10.19
CA ILE A 27 6.78 -18.03 -10.26
C ILE A 27 6.27 -18.26 -11.69
N VAL A 28 7.05 -17.87 -12.70
CA VAL A 28 6.62 -17.79 -14.12
C VAL A 28 6.40 -19.18 -14.76
N LYS A 29 6.77 -20.29 -14.11
CA LYS A 29 6.84 -21.62 -14.74
C LYS A 29 5.71 -22.61 -14.42
N ASN A 30 4.83 -22.33 -13.45
CA ASN A 30 3.76 -23.26 -13.03
C ASN A 30 2.36 -22.61 -13.17
N ASN A 31 1.86 -22.54 -14.41
CA ASN A 31 0.55 -21.92 -14.70
C ASN A 31 -0.67 -22.86 -14.60
N ASP A 32 -0.49 -24.13 -14.22
CA ASP A 32 -1.55 -25.12 -14.06
C ASP A 32 -1.43 -25.86 -12.72
N ALA A 33 -2.07 -25.33 -11.68
CA ALA A 33 -2.25 -26.03 -10.40
C ALA A 33 -3.62 -25.69 -9.79
N GLU A 34 -4.51 -26.68 -9.78
CA GLU A 34 -5.81 -26.60 -9.12
C GLU A 34 -5.62 -26.41 -7.59
N ASN A 35 -6.43 -25.56 -6.98
CA ASN A 35 -6.21 -25.13 -5.60
C ASN A 35 -6.63 -26.22 -4.60
N ASN A 36 -5.68 -26.68 -3.77
CA ASN A 36 -5.83 -27.85 -2.91
C ASN A 36 -6.83 -27.65 -1.76
N GLY A 37 -8.03 -28.21 -1.90
CA GLY A 37 -8.85 -28.75 -0.79
C GLY A 37 -9.46 -27.77 0.23
N VAL A 38 -9.01 -26.52 0.32
CA VAL A 38 -9.60 -25.51 1.21
C VAL A 38 -10.93 -25.04 0.62
N LYS A 39 -12.04 -25.30 1.33
CA LYS A 39 -13.36 -24.77 0.94
C LYS A 39 -13.36 -23.25 1.11
N ASN A 40 -13.15 -22.51 0.02
CA ASN A 40 -13.32 -21.06 -0.03
C ASN A 40 -14.67 -20.67 0.59
N LYS A 41 -14.65 -19.75 1.55
CA LYS A 41 -15.85 -19.12 2.10
C LYS A 41 -16.48 -18.26 1.01
N PRO A 42 -17.81 -18.28 0.85
CA PRO A 42 -18.47 -17.36 -0.08
C PRO A 42 -18.15 -15.91 0.33
N PHE A 43 -17.89 -15.05 -0.66
CA PHE A 43 -17.72 -13.63 -0.40
C PHE A 43 -19.07 -13.05 0.07
N PRO A 44 -19.15 -12.46 1.28
CA PRO A 44 -20.44 -12.21 1.94
C PRO A 44 -21.10 -10.89 1.54
N TYR A 45 -20.55 -10.16 0.57
CA TYR A 45 -20.99 -8.82 0.20
C TYR A 45 -21.34 -8.73 -1.29
N ASN A 46 -22.45 -8.06 -1.59
CA ASN A 46 -22.75 -7.65 -2.96
C ASN A 46 -21.74 -6.58 -3.42
N ILE A 47 -21.30 -6.69 -4.67
CA ILE A 47 -20.54 -5.68 -5.38
C ILE A 47 -21.50 -5.04 -6.38
N THR A 48 -21.67 -3.72 -6.30
CA THR A 48 -22.59 -2.96 -7.16
C THR A 48 -21.85 -1.84 -7.86
N LYS A 49 -22.14 -1.61 -9.14
CA LYS A 49 -21.59 -0.45 -9.87
C LYS A 49 -22.00 0.85 -9.18
N VAL A 50 -21.10 1.83 -9.20
CA VAL A 50 -21.42 3.22 -8.83
C VAL A 50 -22.44 3.78 -9.83
N ASP A 51 -23.30 4.68 -9.37
CA ASP A 51 -24.24 5.42 -10.21
C ASP A 51 -23.60 5.95 -11.50
N ASP A 52 -24.30 5.85 -12.63
CA ASP A 52 -23.75 6.13 -13.94
C ASP A 52 -23.32 7.60 -14.13
N GLU A 53 -24.00 8.56 -13.49
CA GLU A 53 -23.59 9.97 -13.57
C GLU A 53 -22.34 10.22 -12.72
N VAL A 54 -22.32 9.69 -11.49
CA VAL A 54 -21.16 9.77 -10.60
C VAL A 54 -19.94 9.07 -11.22
N ASN A 55 -20.13 7.90 -11.84
CA ASN A 55 -19.07 7.14 -12.51
C ASN A 55 -18.53 7.89 -13.74
N ARG A 56 -19.40 8.52 -14.54
CA ARG A 56 -18.96 9.40 -15.66
C ARG A 56 -18.18 10.61 -15.18
N ASP A 57 -18.60 11.27 -14.10
CA ASP A 57 -17.87 12.42 -13.55
C ASP A 57 -16.49 11.99 -13.02
N LEU A 58 -16.42 10.89 -12.26
CA LEU A 58 -15.16 10.34 -11.77
C LEU A 58 -14.19 9.98 -12.92
N LEU A 59 -14.65 9.30 -13.97
CA LEU A 59 -13.82 8.93 -15.13
C LEU A 59 -13.28 10.13 -15.92
N ARG A 60 -13.92 11.30 -15.87
CA ARG A 60 -13.36 12.55 -16.46
C ARG A 60 -12.12 13.02 -15.71
N TYR A 61 -12.06 12.80 -14.40
CA TYR A 61 -10.97 13.29 -13.56
C TYR A 61 -9.91 12.22 -13.26
N PHE A 62 -10.27 10.96 -13.09
CA PHE A 62 -9.37 9.83 -12.83
C PHE A 62 -8.97 9.14 -14.14
N THR A 63 -8.14 9.79 -14.94
CA THR A 63 -7.80 9.29 -16.29
C THR A 63 -6.80 8.13 -16.32
N GLY A 64 -6.54 7.49 -15.17
CA GLY A 64 -5.86 6.19 -15.08
C GLY A 64 -6.83 5.01 -15.00
N GLU A 65 -8.05 5.24 -14.52
CA GLU A 65 -9.12 4.25 -14.51
C GLU A 65 -9.70 4.09 -15.95
N ARG A 66 -10.18 2.90 -16.30
CA ARG A 66 -10.69 2.57 -17.65
C ARG A 66 -12.07 1.92 -17.64
N THR A 67 -12.42 1.23 -16.56
CA THR A 67 -13.63 0.40 -16.45
C THR A 67 -14.66 0.97 -15.47
N GLY A 68 -14.27 1.92 -14.63
CA GLY A 68 -15.14 2.62 -13.69
C GLY A 68 -15.06 2.05 -12.27
N PHE A 69 -16.06 2.36 -11.44
CA PHE A 69 -16.01 2.14 -10.01
C PHE A 69 -17.18 1.30 -9.47
N VAL A 70 -16.94 0.62 -8.35
CA VAL A 70 -17.89 -0.23 -7.63
C VAL A 70 -17.95 0.13 -6.15
N GLN A 71 -19.09 -0.19 -5.53
CA GLN A 71 -19.31 -0.14 -4.09
C GLN A 71 -19.55 -1.56 -3.56
N VAL A 72 -18.94 -1.89 -2.42
CA VAL A 72 -18.95 -3.23 -1.83
C VAL A 72 -19.63 -3.22 -0.46
N GLY A 73 -20.65 -4.07 -0.30
CA GLY A 73 -21.33 -4.31 0.97
C GLY A 73 -22.11 -3.12 1.54
N PRO A 74 -22.69 -3.26 2.75
CA PRO A 74 -23.57 -2.24 3.34
C PRO A 74 -22.86 -0.93 3.67
N LYS A 75 -21.54 -0.98 3.93
CA LYS A 75 -20.70 0.21 4.14
C LYS A 75 -20.34 0.94 2.84
N LYS A 76 -20.71 0.39 1.67
CA LYS A 76 -20.45 0.93 0.33
C LYS A 76 -18.96 1.22 0.09
N TRP A 77 -18.09 0.27 0.43
CA TRP A 77 -16.65 0.43 0.23
C TRP A 77 -16.33 0.67 -1.24
N PHE A 78 -15.66 1.77 -1.53
CA PHE A 78 -15.47 2.24 -2.90
C PHE A 78 -14.15 1.73 -3.50
N PHE A 79 -14.21 1.17 -4.71
CA PHE A 79 -13.06 0.59 -5.42
C PHE A 79 -13.14 0.82 -6.94
N PRO A 80 -12.01 0.76 -7.68
CA PRO A 80 -12.07 0.51 -9.12
C PRO A 80 -12.75 -0.84 -9.39
N SER A 81 -13.42 -0.99 -10.53
CA SER A 81 -14.17 -2.22 -10.83
C SER A 81 -13.27 -3.46 -10.94
N GLY A 82 -11.97 -3.28 -11.12
CA GLY A 82 -10.98 -4.36 -11.06
C GLY A 82 -11.00 -5.17 -9.76
N TYR A 83 -11.49 -4.59 -8.65
CA TYR A 83 -11.67 -5.30 -7.37
C TYR A 83 -12.61 -6.51 -7.47
N GLU A 84 -13.64 -6.44 -8.32
CA GLU A 84 -14.63 -7.53 -8.48
C GLU A 84 -13.98 -8.87 -8.89
N ARG A 85 -12.88 -8.81 -9.67
CA ARG A 85 -12.15 -9.99 -10.15
C ARG A 85 -11.42 -10.76 -9.04
N GLU A 86 -11.02 -10.06 -7.98
CA GLU A 86 -10.10 -10.58 -6.95
C GLU A 86 -10.70 -10.57 -5.53
N ALA A 87 -11.89 -9.98 -5.34
CA ALA A 87 -12.57 -9.85 -4.04
C ALA A 87 -12.66 -11.18 -3.26
N LEU A 88 -13.02 -12.27 -3.94
CA LEU A 88 -13.08 -13.61 -3.33
C LEU A 88 -11.70 -14.12 -2.89
N ASN A 89 -10.64 -13.82 -3.65
CA ASN A 89 -9.27 -14.25 -3.36
C ASN A 89 -8.69 -13.46 -2.19
N TYR A 90 -8.88 -12.13 -2.16
CA TYR A 90 -8.48 -11.29 -1.03
C TYR A 90 -9.16 -11.70 0.28
N TYR A 91 -10.39 -12.20 0.21
CA TYR A 91 -11.16 -12.65 1.37
C TYR A 91 -10.82 -14.09 1.82
N ASN A 92 -10.16 -14.89 0.99
CA ASN A 92 -9.93 -16.33 1.23
C ASN A 92 -8.47 -16.81 1.21
N PHE A 93 -7.50 -15.99 0.77
CA PHE A 93 -6.10 -16.43 0.76
C PHE A 93 -5.66 -16.86 2.17
N GLU A 94 -4.91 -17.95 2.25
CA GLU A 94 -4.50 -18.53 3.52
C GLU A 94 -3.61 -17.56 4.28
N VAL A 95 -4.02 -17.19 5.50
CA VAL A 95 -3.24 -16.39 6.46
C VAL A 95 -2.41 -17.34 7.34
N ARG A 96 -1.13 -17.02 7.54
CA ARG A 96 -0.19 -17.82 8.34
C ARG A 96 0.07 -17.19 9.71
N PRO A 97 0.40 -17.97 10.76
CA PRO A 97 0.62 -17.45 12.10
C PRO A 97 1.79 -16.47 12.25
N ASP A 98 2.75 -16.46 11.32
CA ASP A 98 3.91 -15.59 11.36
C ASP A 98 3.85 -14.42 10.37
N ASP A 99 2.73 -14.26 9.65
CA ASP A 99 2.49 -13.10 8.78
C ASP A 99 2.54 -11.78 9.56
N VAL A 100 3.08 -10.75 8.92
CA VAL A 100 3.03 -9.38 9.44
C VAL A 100 2.36 -8.46 8.42
N PHE A 101 1.18 -7.97 8.76
CA PHE A 101 0.42 -7.03 7.95
C PHE A 101 0.69 -5.59 8.38
N VAL A 102 0.89 -4.69 7.40
CA VAL A 102 0.76 -3.24 7.60
C VAL A 102 -0.49 -2.78 6.87
N VAL A 103 -1.57 -2.56 7.64
CA VAL A 103 -2.88 -2.14 7.14
C VAL A 103 -3.08 -0.66 7.42
N THR A 104 -3.48 0.13 6.43
CA THR A 104 -3.65 1.58 6.62
C THR A 104 -4.70 2.09 5.66
N PHE A 105 -5.50 3.10 6.04
CA PHE A 105 -6.08 3.95 5.01
C PHE A 105 -4.94 4.63 4.23
N PRO A 106 -4.98 4.75 2.89
CA PRO A 106 -3.89 5.29 2.08
C PRO A 106 -3.29 6.59 2.64
N ARG A 107 -1.96 6.74 2.48
CA ARG A 107 -1.20 7.94 2.90
C ARG A 107 -1.09 8.20 4.41
N SER A 108 -1.48 7.22 5.25
CA SER A 108 -1.36 7.29 6.71
C SER A 108 0.01 6.91 7.29
N GLY A 109 1.09 6.88 6.46
CA GLY A 109 2.45 6.55 6.91
C GLY A 109 2.94 5.14 6.55
N THR A 110 2.19 4.39 5.73
CA THR A 110 2.43 3.00 5.35
C THR A 110 3.88 2.70 4.96
N THR A 111 4.50 3.47 4.06
CA THR A 111 5.88 3.25 3.59
C THR A 111 6.89 3.30 4.73
N TRP A 112 6.71 4.24 5.65
CA TRP A 112 7.60 4.46 6.79
C TRP A 112 7.53 3.29 7.78
N VAL A 113 6.31 2.83 8.08
CA VAL A 113 6.07 1.69 8.99
C VAL A 113 6.46 0.36 8.35
N GLN A 114 6.27 0.15 7.03
CA GLN A 114 6.77 -1.05 6.35
C GLN A 114 8.29 -1.18 6.48
N GLU A 115 9.07 -0.10 6.30
CA GLU A 115 10.53 -0.15 6.49
C GLU A 115 10.91 -0.47 7.95
N MET A 116 10.29 0.21 8.92
CA MET A 116 10.48 -0.07 10.36
C MET A 116 10.25 -1.55 10.65
N VAL A 117 9.10 -2.07 10.23
CA VAL A 117 8.66 -3.44 10.50
C VAL A 117 9.56 -4.45 9.81
N TRP A 118 9.99 -4.18 8.57
CA TRP A 118 10.89 -5.07 7.86
C TRP A 118 12.25 -5.17 8.57
N LEU A 119 12.86 -4.03 8.89
CA LEU A 119 14.16 -4.00 9.56
C LEU A 119 14.09 -4.62 10.97
N LEU A 120 13.08 -4.29 11.77
CA LEU A 120 12.88 -4.87 13.09
C LEU A 120 12.59 -6.38 13.04
N ALA A 121 11.83 -6.86 12.06
CA ALA A 121 11.57 -8.30 11.94
C ALA A 121 12.79 -9.09 11.43
N ASN A 122 13.66 -8.47 10.64
CA ASN A 122 14.86 -9.05 10.00
C ASN A 122 16.17 -8.53 10.64
N ASP A 123 16.17 -8.31 11.96
CA ASP A 123 17.36 -8.07 12.78
C ASP A 123 18.28 -6.92 12.31
N LEU A 124 17.65 -5.86 11.83
CA LEU A 124 18.26 -4.63 11.32
C LEU A 124 19.23 -4.89 10.16
N ASN A 125 18.90 -5.83 9.28
CA ASN A 125 19.68 -6.11 8.08
C ASN A 125 19.48 -5.01 7.00
N TYR A 126 20.12 -3.86 7.21
CA TYR A 126 20.08 -2.70 6.29
C TYR A 126 20.59 -3.04 4.89
N GLN A 127 21.61 -3.89 4.76
CA GLN A 127 22.11 -4.33 3.46
C GLN A 127 20.98 -4.99 2.66
N LYS A 128 20.27 -5.94 3.28
CA LYS A 128 19.19 -6.66 2.59
C LYS A 128 17.96 -5.80 2.32
N ALA A 129 17.68 -4.80 3.17
CA ALA A 129 16.65 -3.80 2.93
C ALA A 129 16.97 -2.88 1.73
N ALA A 130 18.25 -2.58 1.50
CA ALA A 130 18.71 -1.81 0.35
C ALA A 130 18.79 -2.63 -0.94
N GLU A 131 19.18 -3.91 -0.87
CA GLU A 131 19.24 -4.82 -2.02
C GLU A 131 17.87 -5.12 -2.64
N ILE A 132 16.80 -5.19 -1.83
CA ILE A 132 15.46 -5.56 -2.31
C ILE A 132 14.53 -4.35 -2.17
N PRO A 133 13.96 -3.81 -3.27
CA PRO A 133 12.98 -2.74 -3.20
C PRO A 133 11.78 -3.09 -2.32
N LEU A 134 11.24 -2.09 -1.63
CA LEU A 134 10.18 -2.26 -0.63
C LEU A 134 8.93 -2.94 -1.20
N VAL A 135 8.64 -2.76 -2.49
CA VAL A 135 7.47 -3.39 -3.14
C VAL A 135 7.54 -4.92 -3.19
N TYR A 136 8.74 -5.52 -3.22
CA TYR A 136 8.91 -6.98 -3.13
C TYR A 136 9.09 -7.43 -1.67
N ARG A 137 9.64 -6.57 -0.80
CA ARG A 137 9.70 -6.81 0.64
C ARG A 137 8.33 -6.76 1.32
N PHE A 138 7.39 -6.01 0.74
CA PHE A 138 6.00 -5.87 1.15
C PHE A 138 5.10 -5.83 -0.10
N PRO A 139 4.78 -6.98 -0.72
CA PRO A 139 3.85 -7.03 -1.83
C PRO A 139 2.50 -6.45 -1.44
N PHE A 140 1.93 -5.65 -2.34
CA PHE A 140 0.71 -4.89 -2.09
C PHE A 140 -0.51 -5.71 -2.54
N LEU A 141 -1.26 -6.25 -1.57
CA LEU A 141 -2.29 -7.25 -1.77
C LEU A 141 -3.23 -6.94 -2.95
N GLU A 142 -3.74 -5.71 -3.01
CA GLU A 142 -4.74 -5.28 -3.98
C GLU A 142 -4.23 -4.39 -5.14
N PHE A 143 -2.92 -4.35 -5.43
CA PHE A 143 -2.40 -3.45 -6.48
C PHE A 143 -2.96 -3.75 -7.88
N SER A 144 -3.14 -5.04 -8.22
CA SER A 144 -3.67 -5.49 -9.52
C SER A 144 -5.10 -5.00 -9.82
N CYS A 145 -5.84 -4.50 -8.83
CA CYS A 145 -7.14 -3.85 -9.02
C CYS A 145 -7.06 -2.54 -9.81
N PHE A 146 -5.89 -1.89 -9.83
CA PHE A 146 -5.68 -0.56 -10.43
C PHE A 146 -4.99 -0.62 -11.80
N LEU A 147 -4.45 -1.77 -12.20
CA LEU A 147 -3.78 -1.91 -13.49
C LEU A 147 -4.75 -2.41 -14.56
N HIS A 148 -4.97 -1.59 -15.58
CA HIS A 148 -5.74 -1.93 -16.77
C HIS A 148 -4.84 -2.50 -17.85
N LYS A 149 -5.37 -3.42 -18.68
CA LYS A 149 -4.62 -4.04 -19.77
C LYS A 149 -4.05 -3.00 -20.74
N ASP A 150 -4.84 -2.00 -21.10
CA ASP A 150 -4.42 -0.91 -21.98
C ASP A 150 -3.28 -0.11 -21.36
N THR A 151 -3.35 0.20 -20.06
CA THR A 151 -2.30 0.91 -19.33
C THR A 151 -1.03 0.08 -19.17
N LYS A 152 -1.15 -1.25 -18.99
CA LYS A 152 0.00 -2.17 -19.04
C LYS A 152 0.64 -2.18 -20.44
N ALA A 153 -0.17 -2.20 -21.51
CA ALA A 153 0.31 -2.12 -22.89
C ALA A 153 0.97 -0.77 -23.22
N GLU A 154 0.45 0.35 -22.68
CA GLU A 154 1.12 1.67 -22.72
C GLU A 154 2.54 1.56 -22.10
N PHE A 155 2.66 1.03 -20.87
CA PHE A 155 3.96 0.89 -20.20
C PHE A 155 4.93 -0.04 -20.93
N LEU A 156 4.46 -1.20 -21.43
CA LEU A 156 5.29 -2.14 -22.19
C LEU A 156 5.85 -1.46 -23.45
N LYS A 157 5.00 -0.75 -24.20
CA LYS A 157 5.42 -0.02 -25.40
C LYS A 157 6.41 1.11 -25.09
N GLU A 158 6.20 1.85 -24.01
CA GLU A 158 7.11 2.94 -23.60
C GLU A 158 8.48 2.44 -23.13
N ASN A 159 8.60 1.15 -22.77
CA ASN A 159 9.83 0.51 -22.33
C ASN A 159 10.31 -0.60 -23.29
N GLU A 160 9.87 -0.59 -24.56
CA GLU A 160 10.13 -1.65 -25.56
C GLU A 160 11.62 -1.91 -25.87
N ALA A 161 12.52 -1.03 -25.43
CA ALA A 161 13.97 -1.12 -25.59
C ALA A 161 14.72 -1.65 -24.35
N ASP A 162 14.02 -2.07 -23.29
CA ASP A 162 14.59 -2.45 -21.99
C ASP A 162 13.97 -3.75 -21.45
N ASP A 163 14.61 -4.88 -21.77
CA ASP A 163 14.15 -6.23 -21.40
C ASP A 163 13.92 -6.42 -19.89
N GLU A 164 14.73 -5.75 -19.04
CA GLU A 164 14.60 -5.82 -17.58
C GLU A 164 13.30 -5.16 -17.14
N LYS A 165 13.02 -3.96 -17.64
CA LYS A 165 11.75 -3.26 -17.37
C LYS A 165 10.54 -3.98 -17.95
N LEU A 166 10.64 -4.57 -19.15
CA LEU A 166 9.56 -5.35 -19.73
C LEU A 166 9.17 -6.53 -18.83
N SER A 167 10.16 -7.25 -18.29
CA SER A 167 9.94 -8.32 -17.31
C SER A 167 9.24 -7.81 -16.05
N GLU A 168 9.67 -6.68 -15.48
CA GLU A 168 9.01 -6.10 -14.30
C GLU A 168 7.58 -5.62 -14.60
N ILE A 169 7.34 -5.02 -15.77
CA ILE A 169 6.00 -4.56 -16.20
C ILE A 169 5.05 -5.74 -16.43
N GLU A 170 5.53 -6.85 -17.00
CA GLU A 170 4.73 -8.06 -17.17
C GLU A 170 4.24 -8.64 -15.84
N ASN A 171 4.96 -8.44 -14.75
CA ASN A 171 4.60 -8.95 -13.43
C ASN A 171 3.69 -8.02 -12.60
N LEU A 172 3.37 -6.80 -13.08
CA LEU A 172 2.62 -5.81 -12.29
C LEU A 172 1.15 -6.18 -12.00
N ASP A 173 0.52 -6.98 -12.86
CA ASP A 173 -0.86 -7.45 -12.69
C ASP A 173 -0.96 -8.82 -11.99
N VAL A 174 0.18 -9.46 -11.66
CA VAL A 174 0.21 -10.69 -10.86
C VAL A 174 -0.43 -10.43 -9.49
N PRO A 175 -1.55 -11.08 -9.14
CA PRO A 175 -2.20 -10.84 -7.86
C PRO A 175 -1.29 -11.28 -6.71
N ALA A 176 -1.01 -10.39 -5.77
CA ALA A 176 -0.04 -10.64 -4.70
C ALA A 176 -0.43 -11.83 -3.79
N TRP A 177 -1.71 -12.23 -3.75
CA TRP A 177 -2.12 -13.46 -3.06
C TRP A 177 -1.48 -14.73 -3.65
N LYS A 178 -1.17 -14.77 -4.96
CA LYS A 178 -0.42 -15.89 -5.58
C LYS A 178 1.02 -15.93 -5.07
N ILE A 179 1.69 -14.77 -5.06
CA ILE A 179 3.04 -14.59 -4.49
C ILE A 179 3.07 -15.07 -3.02
N PHE A 180 2.02 -14.77 -2.25
CA PHE A 180 1.90 -15.23 -0.86
C PHE A 180 1.64 -16.74 -0.72
N SER A 181 0.94 -17.37 -1.66
CA SER A 181 0.73 -18.83 -1.69
C SER A 181 2.03 -19.59 -1.96
N GLU A 182 2.86 -19.10 -2.88
CA GLU A 182 4.12 -19.74 -3.30
C GLU A 182 5.30 -19.44 -2.37
N SER A 183 5.22 -18.36 -1.58
CA SER A 183 6.27 -17.98 -0.62
C SER A 183 6.52 -19.05 0.46
N THR A 184 7.80 -19.29 0.77
CA THR A 184 8.25 -20.33 1.74
C THR A 184 8.73 -19.79 3.09
N GLY A 185 8.83 -18.47 3.24
CA GLY A 185 9.25 -17.80 4.48
C GLY A 185 8.16 -16.89 5.07
N ARG A 186 8.54 -16.13 6.10
CA ARG A 186 7.68 -15.10 6.70
C ARG A 186 7.21 -14.10 5.64
N ARG A 187 5.90 -13.86 5.60
CA ARG A 187 5.29 -12.90 4.67
C ARG A 187 5.08 -11.56 5.35
N PHE A 188 5.41 -10.50 4.62
CA PHE A 188 5.19 -9.12 5.00
C PHE A 188 4.20 -8.54 4.00
N ILE A 189 3.02 -8.12 4.47
CA ILE A 189 1.87 -7.88 3.61
C ILE A 189 1.42 -6.43 3.76
N LYS A 190 1.44 -5.68 2.66
CA LYS A 190 0.85 -4.34 2.63
C LYS A 190 -0.59 -4.46 2.17
N SER A 191 -1.51 -3.81 2.87
CA SER A 191 -2.85 -3.57 2.34
C SER A 191 -3.45 -2.24 2.78
N HIS A 192 -4.38 -1.76 1.97
CA HIS A 192 -5.30 -0.67 2.28
C HIS A 192 -6.75 -1.18 2.37
N LEU A 193 -6.99 -2.50 2.29
CA LEU A 193 -8.31 -3.07 2.50
C LEU A 193 -8.76 -2.89 3.97
N PRO A 194 -10.05 -2.56 4.19
CA PRO A 194 -10.64 -2.59 5.53
C PRO A 194 -10.73 -4.04 6.04
N PHE A 195 -10.75 -4.23 7.37
CA PHE A 195 -10.75 -5.55 7.99
C PHE A 195 -11.94 -6.42 7.56
N SER A 196 -13.09 -5.80 7.27
CA SER A 196 -14.27 -6.49 6.75
C SER A 196 -14.05 -7.13 5.38
N LEU A 197 -13.06 -6.68 4.59
CA LEU A 197 -12.74 -7.21 3.25
C LEU A 197 -11.42 -8.00 3.19
N LEU A 198 -10.71 -8.12 4.31
CA LEU A 198 -9.57 -9.01 4.50
C LEU A 198 -10.05 -10.41 4.94
N PRO A 199 -9.18 -11.44 4.98
CA PRO A 199 -9.57 -12.77 5.44
C PRO A 199 -10.17 -12.72 6.86
N PRO A 200 -11.38 -13.27 7.09
CA PRO A 200 -12.12 -13.03 8.34
C PRO A 200 -11.50 -13.69 9.59
N ASN A 201 -10.49 -14.54 9.40
CA ASN A 201 -9.70 -15.17 10.46
C ASN A 201 -8.29 -14.58 10.61
N LEU A 202 -8.04 -13.36 10.12
CA LEU A 202 -6.72 -12.71 10.10
C LEU A 202 -6.01 -12.77 11.48
N LEU A 203 -6.71 -12.35 12.53
CA LEU A 203 -6.18 -12.32 13.90
C LEU A 203 -6.21 -13.70 14.55
N GLN A 204 -7.21 -14.53 14.24
CA GLN A 204 -7.36 -15.89 14.76
C GLN A 204 -6.30 -16.86 14.21
N ALA A 205 -5.77 -16.58 13.01
CA ALA A 205 -4.65 -17.32 12.43
C ALA A 205 -3.31 -17.06 13.15
N GLY A 206 -3.22 -16.01 13.97
CA GLY A 206 -2.00 -15.61 14.70
C GLY A 206 -1.21 -14.47 14.07
N ALA A 207 -1.55 -14.07 12.83
CA ALA A 207 -0.88 -12.98 12.12
C ALA A 207 -0.87 -11.68 12.94
N LYS A 208 0.22 -10.92 12.85
CA LYS A 208 0.38 -9.62 13.51
C LYS A 208 -0.04 -8.51 12.56
N ILE A 209 -0.97 -7.64 12.97
CA ILE A 209 -1.38 -6.46 12.19
C ILE A 209 -0.92 -5.19 12.86
N ILE A 210 -0.30 -4.32 12.08
CA ILE A 210 0.09 -2.96 12.48
C ILE A 210 -0.77 -2.00 11.67
N TYR A 211 -1.65 -1.28 12.36
CA TYR A 211 -2.56 -0.32 11.78
C TYR A 211 -2.12 1.11 12.05
N VAL A 212 -2.12 1.96 11.02
CA VAL A 212 -1.78 3.38 11.17
C VAL A 212 -2.93 4.28 10.70
N ALA A 213 -3.45 5.08 11.63
CA ALA A 213 -4.34 6.20 11.34
C ALA A 213 -3.55 7.51 11.19
N ARG A 214 -4.12 8.48 10.48
CA ARG A 214 -3.57 9.84 10.30
C ARG A 214 -4.72 10.82 10.10
N ASN A 215 -4.56 12.06 10.56
CA ASN A 215 -5.54 13.14 10.42
C ASN A 215 -6.12 13.21 8.98
N PRO A 216 -7.46 13.26 8.81
CA PRO A 216 -8.08 13.16 7.49
C PRO A 216 -7.72 14.30 6.54
N LYS A 217 -7.48 15.51 7.04
CA LYS A 217 -7.13 16.67 6.20
C LYS A 217 -5.75 16.49 5.56
N ASP A 218 -4.77 16.00 6.31
CA ASP A 218 -3.43 15.64 5.79
C ASP A 218 -3.47 14.40 4.89
N VAL A 219 -4.32 13.42 5.20
CA VAL A 219 -4.56 12.24 4.34
C VAL A 219 -5.10 12.67 2.98
N ALA A 220 -6.18 13.45 2.93
CA ALA A 220 -6.80 13.90 1.68
C ALA A 220 -5.81 14.69 0.81
N VAL A 221 -5.05 15.62 1.39
CA VAL A 221 -4.02 16.37 0.65
C VAL A 221 -2.89 15.46 0.16
N SER A 222 -2.44 14.50 0.95
CA SER A 222 -1.41 13.57 0.48
C SER A 222 -1.93 12.57 -0.56
N PHE A 223 -3.23 12.25 -0.56
CA PHE A 223 -3.83 11.30 -1.49
C PHE A 223 -4.20 11.97 -2.82
N TYR A 224 -4.60 13.24 -2.78
CA TYR A 224 -4.68 14.14 -3.94
C TYR A 224 -3.38 14.14 -4.75
N HIS A 225 -2.23 14.43 -4.12
CA HIS A 225 -0.95 14.42 -4.81
C HIS A 225 -0.56 13.03 -5.33
N LEU A 226 -0.81 11.95 -4.57
CA LEU A 226 -0.53 10.60 -5.06
C LEU A 226 -1.37 10.32 -6.31
N ASN A 227 -2.69 10.51 -6.26
CA ASN A 227 -3.57 10.17 -7.38
C ASN A 227 -3.26 11.00 -8.63
N ARG A 228 -2.66 12.18 -8.50
CA ARG A 228 -2.09 12.97 -9.62
C ARG A 228 -0.77 12.39 -10.15
N SER A 229 0.10 11.89 -9.26
CA SER A 229 1.44 11.41 -9.63
C SER A 229 1.49 9.99 -10.17
N ILE A 230 0.51 9.11 -9.92
CA ILE A 230 0.50 7.72 -10.41
C ILE A 230 -0.50 7.52 -11.56
N ARG A 231 -0.02 7.02 -12.70
CA ARG A 231 -0.77 6.93 -13.96
C ARG A 231 -1.93 5.94 -13.94
N THR A 232 -1.92 4.94 -13.07
CA THR A 232 -3.05 4.01 -12.87
C THR A 232 -4.24 4.64 -12.13
N GLN A 233 -4.11 5.88 -11.65
CA GLN A 233 -5.21 6.69 -11.12
C GLN A 233 -5.41 7.98 -11.92
N GLY A 234 -4.31 8.69 -12.22
CA GLY A 234 -4.28 9.79 -13.20
C GLY A 234 -5.25 10.94 -12.91
N TYR A 235 -5.35 11.39 -11.66
CA TYR A 235 -6.23 12.49 -11.26
C TYR A 235 -5.81 13.81 -11.91
N LYS A 236 -6.77 14.55 -12.50
CA LYS A 236 -6.53 15.83 -13.20
C LYS A 236 -7.30 17.02 -12.64
N GLY A 237 -8.09 16.84 -11.58
CA GLY A 237 -8.86 17.93 -10.96
C GLY A 237 -8.05 18.77 -9.96
N ASP A 238 -8.73 19.76 -9.38
CA ASP A 238 -8.23 20.56 -8.26
C ASP A 238 -8.46 19.88 -6.90
N PHE A 239 -7.91 20.48 -5.84
CA PHE A 239 -8.06 19.94 -4.48
C PHE A 239 -9.49 20.08 -3.92
N PRO A 240 -10.23 21.20 -4.07
CA PRO A 240 -11.61 21.30 -3.60
C PRO A 240 -12.54 20.22 -4.18
N ARG A 241 -12.42 19.89 -5.48
CA ARG A 241 -13.15 18.77 -6.09
C ARG A 241 -12.67 17.42 -5.55
N TYR A 242 -11.38 17.25 -5.32
CA TYR A 242 -10.85 16.03 -4.72
C TYR A 242 -11.38 15.81 -3.29
N TRP A 243 -11.48 16.88 -2.50
CA TRP A 243 -12.11 16.85 -1.18
C TRP A 243 -13.58 16.46 -1.26
N ASP A 244 -14.33 16.97 -2.26
CA ASP A 244 -15.73 16.58 -2.46
C ASP A 244 -15.87 15.06 -2.67
N TYR A 245 -15.05 14.46 -3.53
CA TYR A 245 -15.02 13.00 -3.69
C TYR A 245 -14.60 12.28 -2.41
N PHE A 246 -13.59 12.77 -1.69
CA PHE A 246 -13.11 12.15 -0.45
C PHE A 246 -14.19 12.15 0.65
N GLU A 247 -14.84 13.29 0.88
CA GLU A 247 -15.88 13.47 1.89
C GLU A 247 -17.13 12.63 1.61
N ARG A 248 -17.49 12.48 0.33
CA ARG A 248 -18.62 11.69 -0.17
C ARG A 248 -18.34 10.19 -0.26
N ASN A 249 -17.15 9.74 0.15
CA ASN A 249 -16.69 8.34 0.05
C ASN A 249 -16.65 7.83 -1.41
N LEU A 250 -16.08 8.64 -2.30
CA LEU A 250 -15.85 8.38 -3.72
C LEU A 250 -14.35 8.37 -4.03
N GLN A 251 -13.53 7.88 -3.11
CA GLN A 251 -12.12 7.55 -3.32
C GLN A 251 -11.86 6.10 -2.95
N PRO A 252 -10.90 5.40 -3.60
CA PRO A 252 -10.56 4.02 -3.26
C PRO A 252 -10.39 3.82 -1.75
N TRP A 253 -10.91 2.71 -1.23
CA TRP A 253 -10.91 2.30 0.18
C TRP A 253 -11.74 3.17 1.15
N THR A 254 -12.44 4.20 0.68
CA THR A 254 -13.43 4.94 1.50
C THR A 254 -14.72 4.11 1.69
N PRO A 255 -15.51 4.27 2.78
CA PRO A 255 -15.49 5.36 3.76
C PRO A 255 -14.28 5.42 4.71
N TYR A 256 -13.61 6.58 4.74
CA TYR A 256 -12.41 6.81 5.57
C TYR A 256 -12.66 6.53 7.07
N TRP A 257 -13.79 6.99 7.60
CA TRP A 257 -14.10 6.84 9.02
C TRP A 257 -14.46 5.40 9.40
N GLU A 258 -15.18 4.68 8.54
CA GLU A 258 -15.45 3.25 8.75
C GLU A 258 -14.15 2.44 8.73
N HIS A 259 -13.20 2.80 7.85
CA HIS A 259 -11.91 2.13 7.77
C HIS A 259 -11.12 2.27 9.07
N ILE A 260 -11.15 3.46 9.68
CA ILE A 260 -10.49 3.69 10.97
C ILE A 260 -11.24 3.02 12.12
N LYS A 261 -12.58 3.05 12.13
CA LYS A 261 -13.39 2.37 13.16
C LYS A 261 -13.09 0.88 13.21
N GLU A 262 -13.01 0.19 12.08
CA GLU A 262 -12.68 -1.25 12.06
C GLU A 262 -11.29 -1.57 12.61
N GLY A 263 -10.29 -0.72 12.35
CA GLY A 263 -8.98 -0.86 13.01
C GLY A 263 -9.01 -0.49 14.50
N TRP A 264 -9.81 0.50 14.87
CA TRP A 264 -9.91 1.01 16.23
C TRP A 264 -10.65 0.07 17.18
N GLU A 265 -11.74 -0.54 16.72
CA GLU A 265 -12.50 -1.57 17.47
C GLU A 265 -11.60 -2.74 17.88
N ARG A 266 -10.63 -3.08 17.03
CA ARG A 266 -9.67 -4.18 17.22
C ARG A 266 -8.40 -3.79 17.99
N ARG A 267 -8.22 -2.53 18.37
CA ARG A 267 -6.95 -1.99 18.93
C ARG A 267 -6.43 -2.66 20.22
N ASN A 268 -7.28 -3.44 20.88
CA ASN A 268 -6.98 -4.15 22.13
C ASN A 268 -6.75 -5.67 21.91
N GLU A 269 -6.87 -6.18 20.69
CA GLU A 269 -6.52 -7.57 20.36
C GLU A 269 -4.99 -7.76 20.43
N GLY A 270 -4.50 -8.84 21.04
CA GLY A 270 -3.07 -8.98 21.40
C GLY A 270 -2.09 -9.00 20.21
N ASN A 271 -2.57 -9.32 19.02
CA ASN A 271 -1.84 -9.28 17.75
C ASN A 271 -2.29 -8.13 16.81
N MET A 272 -2.86 -7.06 17.40
CA MET A 272 -3.16 -5.80 16.72
C MET A 272 -2.39 -4.64 17.37
N LEU A 273 -1.70 -3.84 16.57
CA LEU A 273 -1.00 -2.64 17.01
C LEU A 273 -1.56 -1.40 16.31
N PHE A 274 -2.40 -0.63 17.00
CA PHE A 274 -2.89 0.64 16.48
C PHE A 274 -1.92 1.79 16.79
N LEU A 275 -1.58 2.56 15.75
CA LEU A 275 -0.68 3.71 15.76
C LEU A 275 -1.35 4.93 15.12
N PHE A 276 -0.87 6.13 15.51
CA PHE A 276 -1.18 7.38 14.83
C PHE A 276 0.09 7.93 14.19
N TYR A 277 0.02 8.33 12.92
CA TYR A 277 1.13 8.95 12.19
C TYR A 277 1.69 10.15 12.94
N GLU A 278 0.82 10.95 13.56
CA GLU A 278 1.17 12.11 14.38
C GLU A 278 2.10 11.73 15.55
N ASN A 279 1.84 10.60 16.22
CA ASN A 279 2.69 10.10 17.30
C ASN A 279 4.06 9.61 16.79
N ILE A 280 4.11 8.96 15.62
CA ILE A 280 5.39 8.50 15.02
C ILE A 280 6.27 9.71 14.65
N ASN A 281 5.67 10.84 14.24
CA ASN A 281 6.41 12.09 14.01
C ASN A 281 6.87 12.75 15.31
N LYS A 282 6.03 12.73 16.35
CA LYS A 282 6.30 13.37 17.64
C LYS A 282 7.35 12.64 18.47
N ASP A 283 7.34 11.31 18.43
CA ASP A 283 8.27 10.42 19.12
C ASP A 283 8.57 9.20 18.26
N LEU A 284 9.50 9.36 17.32
CA LEU A 284 9.94 8.27 16.45
C LEU A 284 10.55 7.12 17.27
N ARG A 285 11.34 7.43 18.30
CA ARG A 285 12.07 6.44 19.10
C ARG A 285 11.12 5.54 19.89
N GLY A 286 10.18 6.12 20.64
CA GLY A 286 9.19 5.34 21.39
C GLY A 286 8.26 4.52 20.50
N ASN A 287 7.95 4.99 19.28
CA ASN A 287 7.17 4.19 18.32
C ASN A 287 7.98 3.05 17.69
N ILE A 288 9.29 3.23 17.45
CA ILE A 288 10.19 2.14 17.03
C ILE A 288 10.24 1.05 18.12
N GLU A 289 10.45 1.42 19.39
CA GLU A 289 10.46 0.47 20.50
C GLU A 289 9.11 -0.24 20.68
N LYS A 290 8.00 0.50 20.54
CA LYS A 290 6.64 -0.06 20.59
C LYS A 290 6.42 -1.13 19.50
N ILE A 291 6.87 -0.87 18.27
CA ILE A 291 6.80 -1.84 17.16
C ILE A 291 7.74 -3.03 17.43
N ALA A 292 8.96 -2.81 17.91
CA ALA A 292 9.90 -3.86 18.24
C ALA A 292 9.34 -4.83 19.29
N ASN A 293 8.83 -4.29 20.40
CA ASN A 293 8.18 -5.06 21.47
C ASN A 293 6.98 -5.86 20.94
N PHE A 294 6.12 -5.25 20.13
CA PHE A 294 5.00 -5.94 19.48
C PHE A 294 5.43 -7.07 18.55
N LEU A 295 6.54 -6.89 17.82
CA LEU A 295 7.13 -7.95 16.98
C LEU A 295 7.81 -9.05 17.81
N GLY A 296 8.09 -8.84 19.10
CA GLY A 296 8.83 -9.77 19.97
C GLY A 296 10.35 -9.62 19.81
N LYS A 297 10.81 -8.40 19.53
CA LYS A 297 12.21 -8.05 19.27
C LYS A 297 12.67 -6.98 20.26
N ASN A 298 13.97 -7.02 20.60
CA ASN A 298 14.61 -6.01 21.43
C ASN A 298 16.02 -5.72 20.89
N TYR A 299 16.47 -4.48 21.01
CA TYR A 299 17.73 -4.00 20.45
C TYR A 299 18.49 -3.13 21.45
N SER A 300 19.79 -2.97 21.24
CA SER A 300 20.59 -2.01 22.00
C SER A 300 20.22 -0.56 21.67
N ASN A 301 20.52 0.37 22.57
CA ASN A 301 20.29 1.80 22.34
C ASN A 301 20.96 2.31 21.05
N GLN A 302 22.16 1.82 20.73
CA GLN A 302 22.89 2.15 19.51
C GLN A 302 22.18 1.62 18.25
N GLN A 303 21.67 0.39 18.29
CA GLN A 303 20.93 -0.20 17.17
C GLN A 303 19.62 0.56 16.89
N TYR A 304 18.85 0.89 17.93
CA TYR A 304 17.66 1.72 17.79
C TYR A 304 17.98 3.14 17.29
N GLN A 305 19.07 3.77 17.75
CA GLN A 305 19.53 5.06 17.25
C GLN A 305 19.95 5.00 15.76
N GLY A 306 20.55 3.90 15.34
CA GLY A 306 20.84 3.62 13.93
C GLY A 306 19.57 3.56 13.08
N LEU A 307 18.54 2.84 13.56
CA LEU A 307 17.25 2.73 12.88
C LEU A 307 16.51 4.08 12.85
N GLU A 308 16.51 4.82 13.95
CA GLU A 308 15.95 6.17 14.02
C GLU A 308 16.61 7.11 12.99
N ASN A 309 17.94 7.06 12.88
CA ASN A 309 18.68 7.84 11.87
C ASN A 309 18.33 7.41 10.43
N HIS A 310 18.24 6.11 10.14
CA HIS A 310 17.81 5.61 8.82
C HIS A 310 16.41 6.11 8.43
N LEU A 311 15.51 6.20 9.41
CA LEU A 311 14.11 6.58 9.23
C LEU A 311 13.84 8.09 9.24
N LYS A 312 14.83 8.94 9.51
CA LYS A 312 14.69 10.40 9.38
C LYS A 312 14.29 10.77 7.96
N ILE A 313 13.32 11.66 7.82
CA ILE A 313 12.65 11.99 6.54
C ILE A 313 13.64 12.33 5.42
N GLU A 314 14.74 13.03 5.73
CA GLU A 314 15.78 13.41 4.78
C GLU A 314 16.50 12.19 4.19
N ASN A 315 16.90 11.24 5.04
CA ASN A 315 17.52 9.98 4.62
C ASN A 315 16.51 9.09 3.90
N PHE A 316 15.29 8.98 4.46
CA PHE A 316 14.21 8.16 3.93
C PHE A 316 13.73 8.61 2.54
N ARG A 317 13.74 9.92 2.26
CA ARG A 317 13.37 10.49 0.95
C ARG A 317 14.39 10.15 -0.14
N ASN A 318 15.66 10.02 0.23
CA ASN A 318 16.78 9.76 -0.68
C ASN A 318 17.11 8.26 -0.83
N ASN A 319 16.41 7.37 -0.12
CA ASN A 319 16.60 5.92 -0.19
C ASN A 319 15.76 5.32 -1.34
N SER A 320 16.43 4.91 -2.42
CA SER A 320 15.84 4.33 -3.64
C SER A 320 15.01 3.06 -3.39
N SER A 321 15.29 2.32 -2.32
CA SER A 321 14.50 1.12 -1.98
C SER A 321 13.10 1.45 -1.45
N VAL A 322 12.82 2.69 -1.02
CA VAL A 322 11.54 3.10 -0.38
C VAL A 322 10.88 4.34 -0.98
N ASN A 323 11.57 5.10 -1.82
CA ASN A 323 11.09 6.37 -2.40
C ASN A 323 10.23 6.21 -3.67
N PHE A 324 10.03 4.96 -4.14
CA PHE A 324 9.28 4.56 -5.34
C PHE A 324 10.02 4.77 -6.68
N ASP A 325 11.36 4.87 -6.66
CA ASP A 325 12.20 4.97 -7.88
C ASP A 325 11.91 3.87 -8.91
N LEU A 326 11.62 2.63 -8.48
CA LEU A 326 11.20 1.57 -9.41
C LEU A 326 9.95 1.96 -10.22
N LEU A 327 8.88 2.44 -9.57
CA LEU A 327 7.67 2.82 -10.30
C LEU A 327 7.88 4.04 -11.20
N LYS A 328 8.83 4.93 -10.85
CA LYS A 328 9.28 6.01 -11.72
C LYS A 328 10.06 5.48 -12.93
N ASN A 329 10.99 4.56 -12.72
CA ASN A 329 11.82 3.95 -13.76
C ASN A 329 10.99 3.15 -14.79
N LEU A 330 9.88 2.55 -14.35
CA LEU A 330 8.89 1.88 -15.20
C LEU A 330 7.88 2.84 -15.86
N GLY A 331 7.97 4.15 -15.63
CA GLY A 331 7.07 5.16 -16.21
C GLY A 331 5.67 5.21 -15.60
N ILE A 332 5.44 4.53 -14.47
CA ILE A 332 4.15 4.43 -13.76
C ILE A 332 3.89 5.69 -12.91
N LEU A 333 4.95 6.28 -12.35
CA LEU A 333 4.93 7.59 -11.70
C LEU A 333 5.36 8.68 -12.69
N VAL A 334 4.62 9.80 -12.73
CA VAL A 334 5.00 10.99 -13.53
C VAL A 334 5.89 11.95 -12.74
N ASP A 335 6.81 12.59 -13.44
CA ASP A 335 7.90 13.40 -12.87
C ASP A 335 7.53 14.88 -12.62
N ASN A 336 6.24 15.19 -12.58
CA ASN A 336 5.70 16.57 -12.57
C ASN A 336 5.07 17.01 -11.22
N GLU A 337 5.16 16.18 -10.17
CA GLU A 337 4.63 16.46 -8.83
C GLU A 337 5.74 16.37 -7.77
N GLU A 338 5.55 16.99 -6.59
CA GLU A 338 6.50 16.85 -5.47
C GLU A 338 6.70 15.37 -5.10
N SER A 339 7.97 14.92 -5.04
CA SER A 339 8.37 13.50 -4.84
C SER A 339 7.53 12.70 -3.82
N PHE A 340 7.34 11.40 -4.05
CA PHE A 340 6.48 10.50 -3.25
C PHE A 340 6.59 10.68 -1.72
N VAL A 341 7.83 10.76 -1.20
CA VAL A 341 8.11 11.23 0.18
C VAL A 341 8.13 12.76 0.17
N ARG A 342 6.94 13.35 0.28
CA ARG A 342 6.69 14.75 -0.09
C ARG A 342 7.30 15.79 0.84
N ARG A 343 6.75 15.88 2.07
CA ARG A 343 7.18 16.82 3.12
C ARG A 343 7.38 16.17 4.48
N GLY A 344 6.81 14.96 4.70
CA GLY A 344 6.91 14.23 5.97
C GLY A 344 6.35 14.95 7.20
N LYS A 345 5.56 16.02 7.02
CA LYS A 345 5.03 16.85 8.11
C LYS A 345 3.52 16.69 8.27
N THR A 346 3.06 16.95 9.48
CA THR A 346 1.65 17.12 9.86
C THR A 346 1.23 18.58 9.72
N GLY A 347 -0.06 18.86 9.59
CA GLY A 347 -0.60 20.21 9.40
C GLY A 347 -0.37 20.81 8.01
N GLY A 348 0.17 20.03 7.06
CA GLY A 348 0.44 20.47 5.69
C GLY A 348 -0.83 20.84 4.92
N TRP A 349 -1.98 20.33 5.37
CA TRP A 349 -3.31 20.66 4.88
C TRP A 349 -3.64 22.15 4.90
N ARG A 350 -3.08 22.96 5.81
CA ARG A 350 -3.42 24.39 5.94
C ARG A 350 -3.15 25.22 4.69
N ASN A 351 -2.37 24.71 3.74
CA ASN A 351 -2.09 25.36 2.44
C ASN A 351 -3.12 25.03 1.33
N TYR A 352 -4.12 24.17 1.62
CA TYR A 352 -5.05 23.62 0.63
C TYR A 352 -6.53 23.83 1.00
N PHE A 353 -6.82 24.07 2.28
CA PHE A 353 -8.15 24.38 2.76
C PHE A 353 -8.27 25.90 2.95
N ASP A 354 -9.09 26.55 2.12
CA ASP A 354 -9.62 27.86 2.46
C ASP A 354 -10.55 27.78 3.68
N GLU A 355 -10.99 28.92 4.21
CA GLU A 355 -11.84 29.00 5.40
C GLU A 355 -13.13 28.17 5.26
N LYS A 356 -13.80 28.26 4.10
CA LYS A 356 -15.07 27.57 3.83
C LYS A 356 -14.88 26.06 3.72
N LEU A 357 -13.82 25.61 3.05
CA LEU A 357 -13.48 24.19 2.92
C LEU A 357 -12.99 23.62 4.26
N ASN A 358 -12.25 24.41 5.04
CA ASN A 358 -11.82 24.05 6.39
C ASN A 358 -13.01 23.79 7.31
N ASP A 359 -13.98 24.72 7.34
CA ASP A 359 -15.20 24.64 8.12
C ASP A 359 -16.07 23.44 7.73
N ARG A 360 -16.22 23.19 6.42
CA ARG A 360 -16.90 22.00 5.89
C ARG A 360 -16.24 20.72 6.43
N ALA A 361 -14.91 20.67 6.35
CA ALA A 361 -14.14 19.52 6.80
C ALA A 361 -14.17 19.33 8.33
N ASP A 362 -14.11 20.41 9.14
CA ASP A 362 -14.22 20.29 10.60
C ASP A 362 -15.62 19.81 11.04
N LYS A 363 -16.69 20.25 10.35
CA LYS A 363 -18.05 19.72 10.55
C LYS A 363 -18.12 18.23 10.21
N TRP A 364 -17.56 17.80 9.08
CA TRP A 364 -17.52 16.38 8.70
C TRP A 364 -16.71 15.53 9.69
N ILE A 365 -15.57 16.02 10.18
CA ILE A 365 -14.78 15.36 11.23
C ILE A 365 -15.60 15.23 12.53
N ALA A 366 -16.18 16.32 13.01
CA ALA A 366 -16.94 16.34 14.26
C ALA A 366 -18.16 15.40 14.22
N LEU A 367 -18.89 15.36 13.09
CA LEU A 367 -20.03 14.47 12.90
C LEU A 367 -19.62 12.98 12.98
N ASN A 368 -18.50 12.60 12.36
CA ASN A 368 -18.04 11.21 12.36
C ASN A 368 -17.41 10.78 13.70
N LEU A 369 -16.81 11.72 14.45
CA LEU A 369 -16.24 11.45 15.77
C LEU A 369 -17.26 11.44 16.91
N LYS A 370 -18.47 12.03 16.71
CA LYS A 370 -19.49 12.28 17.74
C LYS A 370 -19.82 11.10 18.65
N HIS A 371 -19.67 9.87 18.16
CA HIS A 371 -19.98 8.63 18.85
C HIS A 371 -18.79 7.66 18.94
N THR A 372 -17.56 8.20 19.00
CA THR A 372 -16.32 7.41 19.12
C THR A 372 -15.39 7.99 20.18
N ASP A 373 -14.52 7.17 20.76
CA ASP A 373 -13.40 7.61 21.62
C ASP A 373 -12.11 7.89 20.83
N ILE A 374 -12.17 7.86 19.49
CA ILE A 374 -11.04 8.15 18.60
C ILE A 374 -10.61 9.61 18.79
N LYS A 375 -9.36 9.82 19.18
CA LYS A 375 -8.75 11.15 19.28
C LYS A 375 -7.42 11.14 18.53
N PHE A 376 -7.33 11.91 17.46
CA PHE A 376 -6.06 12.16 16.79
C PHE A 376 -5.15 12.97 17.72
N PRO A 377 -3.86 12.62 17.84
CA PRO A 377 -2.91 13.42 18.60
C PRO A 377 -2.85 14.85 18.06
N THR A 378 -2.89 15.83 18.96
CA THR A 378 -2.58 17.22 18.60
C THR A 378 -1.09 17.31 18.26
N VAL A 379 -0.82 17.87 17.08
CA VAL A 379 0.52 18.22 16.58
C VAL A 379 1.13 19.29 17.47
#